data_AF-A0A961PZ03-F1
#
_entry.id   AF-A0A961PZ03-F1
#
_cell.length_a   1.000
_cell.length_b   1.000
_cell.length_c   1.000
_cell.angle_alpha   90.00
_cell.angle_beta   90.00
_cell.angle_gamma   90.00
#
_symmetry.space_group_name_H-M   'P 1'
#
loop_
_entity.id
_entity.type
_entity.pdbx_description
1 polymer ?
#
loop_
_entity_poly.entity_id
_entity_poly.type
_entity_poly.pdbx_seq_one_letter_code
_entity_poly.pdbx_strand_id
1 'polypeptide(L)'
;MSNRTEIRLGQVAFDTETLDLRDASGARIDLRAKSARVLAFLASRPDEIVGKAGILDAVWPDVTVSEESLPQCVSEIRKAIGDRDQSILRTHVGKGYSLAVAASGQANRVRKLAARGAAAVLLLGLAAAAYWWLAPPQRPPSELPRIAVLAFDDLSAGEDRGWLSDGIAEGILTELARYREFLVIARNSSFSFRDNPTDVTDIAAELNADYIVEGSKQKSGDRLRVTVQLIDGRDGTHMWTQEYDADIGELFDVQSEIVRSISAQIGSELRRRPAQTGGKAKVDALHFYLQGNQAFSDSTPESYRRAIDLYRQAIDADPEAPFGYSGMATIIWSDSFQGWIYADVPRDELLKRGAEYAEAAIAADPDYYAAQIARGDIHA
;
A
#
# COMPACT_ATOMS: atom_id res chain seq x y z
N MET A 1 22.74 57.64 -35.91
CA MET A 1 23.34 58.10 -34.65
C MET A 1 22.21 58.40 -33.68
N SER A 2 21.93 57.50 -32.74
CA SER A 2 21.01 57.76 -31.62
C SER A 2 21.78 57.50 -30.34
N ASN A 3 22.11 58.59 -29.65
CA ASN A 3 22.85 58.61 -28.40
C ASN A 3 21.97 57.97 -27.31
N ARG A 4 22.49 56.97 -26.62
CA ARG A 4 21.74 56.17 -25.64
C ARG A 4 21.90 56.81 -24.26
N THR A 5 21.38 58.02 -24.11
CA THR A 5 21.58 58.87 -22.93
C THR A 5 20.66 58.51 -21.75
N GLU A 6 19.55 57.82 -22.04
CA GLU A 6 18.57 57.38 -21.05
C GLU A 6 18.81 55.94 -20.59
N ILE A 7 18.94 55.74 -19.27
CA ILE A 7 19.06 54.43 -18.63
C ILE A 7 17.81 54.10 -17.81
N ARG A 8 17.43 52.82 -17.76
CA ARG A 8 16.31 52.35 -16.93
C ARG A 8 16.80 51.76 -15.62
N LEU A 9 16.25 52.28 -14.52
CA LEU A 9 16.54 51.87 -13.15
C LEU A 9 15.23 51.39 -12.51
N GLY A 10 14.91 50.11 -12.67
CA GLY A 10 13.63 49.57 -12.22
C GLY A 10 12.46 50.12 -13.05
N GLN A 11 11.58 50.91 -12.41
CA GLN A 11 10.40 51.52 -13.04
C GLN A 11 10.63 52.99 -13.43
N VAL A 12 11.83 53.53 -13.19
CA VAL A 12 12.17 54.93 -13.50
C VAL A 12 13.21 54.99 -14.62
N ALA A 13 13.15 56.06 -15.41
CA ALA A 13 14.11 56.39 -16.45
C ALA A 13 14.98 57.57 -15.99
N PHE A 14 16.29 57.46 -16.17
CA PHE A 14 17.24 58.50 -15.81
C PHE A 14 18.05 58.91 -17.04
N ASP A 15 18.05 60.21 -17.34
CA ASP A 15 18.85 60.79 -18.41
C ASP A 15 20.19 61.27 -17.84
N THR A 16 21.28 60.70 -18.36
CA THR A 16 22.63 60.95 -17.87
C THR A 16 23.24 62.29 -18.31
N GLU A 17 22.69 62.96 -19.34
CA GLU A 17 23.11 64.29 -19.77
C GLU A 17 22.29 65.40 -19.10
N THR A 18 20.97 65.25 -19.07
CA THR A 18 20.06 66.26 -18.48
C THR A 18 19.92 66.12 -16.97
N LEU A 19 20.37 65.00 -16.40
CA LEU A 19 20.25 64.63 -14.99
C LEU A 19 18.80 64.54 -14.49
N ASP A 20 17.87 64.32 -15.42
CA ASP A 20 16.45 64.19 -15.13
C ASP A 20 16.06 62.75 -14.81
N LEU A 21 15.33 62.57 -13.71
CA LEU A 21 14.69 61.31 -13.34
C LEU A 21 13.20 61.38 -13.66
N ARG A 22 12.66 60.36 -14.33
CA ARG A 22 11.25 60.27 -14.72
C ARG A 22 10.65 58.95 -14.26
N ASP A 23 9.40 58.98 -13.82
CA ASP A 23 8.66 57.76 -13.49
C ASP A 23 8.15 57.02 -14.74
N ALA A 24 7.49 55.88 -14.54
CA ALA A 24 6.92 55.08 -15.63
C ALA A 24 5.84 55.80 -16.45
N SER A 25 5.24 56.88 -15.91
CA SER A 25 4.26 57.74 -16.59
C SER A 25 4.90 58.91 -17.34
N GLY A 26 6.21 59.11 -17.20
CA GLY A 26 6.97 60.20 -17.78
C GLY A 26 7.02 61.47 -16.93
N ALA A 27 6.45 61.46 -15.72
CA ALA A 27 6.49 62.61 -14.81
C ALA A 27 7.88 62.73 -14.16
N ARG A 28 8.37 63.97 -14.01
CA ARG A 28 9.69 64.24 -13.43
C ARG A 28 9.67 63.99 -11.91
N ILE A 29 10.62 63.20 -11.43
CA ILE A 29 10.87 62.96 -10.01
C ILE A 29 11.95 63.95 -9.57
N ASP A 30 11.66 64.73 -8.52
CA ASP A 30 12.63 65.68 -7.97
C ASP A 30 13.79 64.94 -7.29
N LEU A 31 15.01 65.22 -7.75
CA LEU A 31 16.25 64.69 -7.20
C LEU A 31 17.26 65.82 -7.12
N ARG A 32 17.84 66.03 -5.93
CA ARG A 32 18.83 67.08 -5.70
C ARG A 32 19.97 66.96 -6.72
N ALA A 33 20.43 68.09 -7.26
CA ALA A 33 21.45 68.13 -8.31
C ALA A 33 22.73 67.32 -7.99
N LYS A 34 23.18 67.31 -6.73
CA LYS A 34 24.33 66.52 -6.29
C LYS A 34 24.05 65.01 -6.29
N SER A 35 22.87 64.60 -5.85
CA SER A 35 22.41 63.20 -5.87
C SER A 35 22.24 62.70 -7.31
N ALA A 36 21.73 63.54 -8.21
CA ALA A 36 21.66 63.23 -9.64
C ALA A 36 23.06 63.07 -10.29
N ARG A 37 24.04 63.89 -9.91
CA ARG A 37 25.44 63.74 -10.36
C ARG A 37 26.09 62.46 -9.85
N VAL A 38 25.84 62.05 -8.61
CA VAL A 38 26.30 60.74 -8.09
C VAL A 38 25.68 59.61 -8.91
N LEU A 39 24.38 59.69 -9.20
CA LEU A 39 23.70 58.69 -10.02
C LEU A 39 24.27 58.61 -11.44
N ALA A 40 24.52 59.75 -12.09
CA ALA A 40 25.14 59.81 -13.41
C ALA A 40 26.57 59.25 -13.43
N PHE A 41 27.36 59.51 -12.38
CA PHE A 41 28.71 58.99 -12.27
C PHE A 41 28.77 57.48 -12.06
N LEU A 42 27.79 56.91 -11.35
CA LEU A 42 27.65 55.45 -11.22
C LEU A 42 27.05 54.83 -12.49
N ALA A 43 26.15 55.54 -13.17
CA ALA A 43 25.55 55.12 -14.44
C ALA A 43 26.56 55.00 -15.58
N SER A 44 27.64 55.81 -15.58
CA SER A 44 28.72 55.68 -16.54
C SER A 44 29.62 54.45 -16.31
N ARG A 45 29.46 53.76 -15.16
CA ARG A 45 30.19 52.55 -14.78
C ARG A 45 29.23 51.48 -14.24
N PRO A 46 28.34 50.95 -15.09
CA PRO A 46 27.36 49.96 -14.67
C PRO A 46 28.06 48.71 -14.12
N ASP A 47 27.52 48.15 -13.04
CA ASP A 47 28.02 46.97 -12.33
C ASP A 47 29.45 47.06 -11.76
N GLU A 48 30.13 48.19 -11.88
CA GLU A 48 31.45 48.42 -11.28
C GLU A 48 31.33 48.89 -9.81
N ILE A 49 32.22 48.40 -8.95
CA ILE A 49 32.32 48.88 -7.56
C ILE A 49 33.18 50.13 -7.54
N VAL A 50 32.56 51.28 -7.33
CA VAL A 50 33.25 52.57 -7.28
C VAL A 50 33.48 52.96 -5.82
N GLY A 51 34.75 53.18 -5.46
CA GLY A 51 35.16 53.58 -4.12
C GLY A 51 34.66 54.96 -3.71
N LYS A 52 34.42 55.17 -2.40
CA LYS A 52 33.91 56.44 -1.86
C LYS A 52 34.76 57.64 -2.26
N ALA A 53 36.09 57.52 -2.19
CA ALA A 53 37.02 58.59 -2.57
C ALA A 53 36.89 58.97 -4.06
N GLY A 54 36.73 57.98 -4.95
CA GLY A 54 36.55 58.24 -6.39
C GLY A 54 35.22 58.91 -6.73
N ILE A 55 34.16 58.63 -5.98
CA ILE A 55 32.87 59.33 -6.13
C ILE A 55 32.96 60.77 -5.60
N LEU A 56 33.62 60.95 -4.45
CA LEU A 56 33.79 62.27 -3.85
C LEU A 56 34.60 63.20 -4.75
N ASP A 57 35.74 62.73 -5.26
CA ASP A 57 36.61 63.48 -6.17
C ASP A 57 35.89 63.90 -7.46
N ALA A 58 35.12 62.99 -8.06
CA ALA A 58 34.42 63.27 -9.32
C ALA A 58 33.21 64.22 -9.18
N VAL A 59 32.50 64.18 -8.05
CA VAL A 59 31.28 64.98 -7.86
C VAL A 59 31.56 66.28 -7.09
N TRP A 60 32.66 66.35 -6.34
CA TRP A 60 33.11 67.49 -5.54
C TRP A 60 34.63 67.74 -5.66
N PRO A 61 35.15 68.16 -6.84
CA PRO A 61 36.59 68.32 -7.06
C PRO A 61 37.26 69.41 -6.21
N ASP A 62 36.52 70.44 -5.76
CA ASP A 62 37.09 71.63 -5.10
C ASP A 62 36.44 71.98 -3.75
N VAL A 63 35.84 71.00 -3.06
CA VAL A 63 35.13 71.24 -1.78
C VAL A 63 35.46 70.15 -0.78
N THR A 64 35.87 70.53 0.44
CA THR A 64 35.96 69.60 1.56
C THR A 64 34.56 69.27 2.05
N VAL A 65 34.11 68.04 1.79
CA VAL A 65 32.76 67.59 2.15
C VAL A 65 32.82 66.67 3.36
N SER A 66 31.84 66.78 4.27
CA SER A 66 31.66 65.83 5.39
C SER A 66 31.44 64.41 4.86
N GLU A 67 32.02 63.40 5.53
CA GLU A 67 31.88 61.98 5.22
C GLU A 67 30.41 61.50 5.15
N GLU A 68 29.47 62.26 5.72
CA GLU A 68 28.02 61.99 5.71
C GLU A 68 27.30 62.34 4.41
N SER A 69 27.91 63.13 3.52
CA SER A 69 27.20 63.67 2.34
C SER A 69 26.95 62.63 1.25
N LEU A 70 27.83 61.64 1.10
CA LEU A 70 27.66 60.55 0.13
C LEU A 70 26.58 59.54 0.56
N PRO A 71 26.56 59.06 1.82
CA PRO A 71 25.43 58.28 2.34
C PRO A 71 24.07 58.96 2.17
N GLN A 72 24.00 60.29 2.39
CA GLN A 72 22.77 61.05 2.16
C GLN A 72 22.33 61.01 0.70
N CYS A 73 23.24 61.28 -0.25
CA CYS A 73 22.92 61.21 -1.68
C CYS A 73 22.43 59.82 -2.09
N VAL A 74 23.05 58.75 -1.57
CA VAL A 74 22.64 57.36 -1.84
C VAL A 74 21.24 57.07 -1.30
N SER A 75 20.90 57.58 -0.12
CA SER A 75 19.55 57.46 0.46
C SER A 75 18.49 58.19 -0.38
N GLU A 76 18.79 59.40 -0.82
CA GLU A 76 17.91 60.20 -1.70
C GLU A 76 17.67 59.48 -3.04
N ILE A 77 18.74 58.95 -3.67
CA ILE A 77 18.64 58.19 -4.92
C ILE A 77 17.77 56.95 -4.72
N ARG A 78 18.00 56.14 -3.68
CA ARG A 78 17.21 54.93 -3.40
C ARG A 78 15.73 55.24 -3.22
N LYS A 79 15.43 56.32 -2.51
CA LYS A 79 14.05 56.78 -2.32
C LYS A 79 13.42 57.20 -3.66
N ALA A 80 14.16 57.93 -4.48
CA ALA A 80 13.68 58.44 -5.77
C ALA A 80 13.45 57.32 -6.80
N ILE A 81 14.31 56.29 -6.84
CA ILE A 81 14.17 55.15 -7.77
C ILE A 81 13.32 53.99 -7.21
N GLY A 82 12.86 54.09 -5.95
CA GLY A 82 12.08 53.05 -5.29
C GLY A 82 12.87 51.79 -4.91
N ASP A 83 14.20 51.86 -4.82
CA ASP A 83 15.09 50.72 -4.54
C ASP A 83 15.17 50.41 -3.04
N ARG A 84 14.06 49.94 -2.47
CA ARG A 84 13.96 49.58 -1.04
C ARG A 84 14.85 48.40 -0.65
N ASP A 85 14.98 47.43 -1.56
CA ASP A 85 15.76 46.20 -1.33
C ASP A 85 17.25 46.36 -1.66
N GLN A 86 17.71 47.58 -2.01
CA GLN A 86 19.10 47.89 -2.39
C GLN A 86 19.62 46.99 -3.54
N SER A 87 18.73 46.63 -4.45
CA SER A 87 18.97 45.71 -5.56
C SER A 87 19.61 46.41 -6.77
N ILE A 88 19.31 47.70 -6.94
CA ILE A 88 19.75 48.57 -8.03
C ILE A 88 21.00 49.36 -7.60
N LEU A 89 20.93 50.13 -6.51
CA LEU A 89 22.06 50.86 -5.96
C LEU A 89 22.59 50.10 -4.73
N ARG A 90 23.62 49.28 -4.95
CA ARG A 90 24.17 48.36 -3.92
C ARG A 90 25.27 49.05 -3.11
N THR A 91 25.24 48.86 -1.79
CA THR A 91 26.35 49.24 -0.90
C THR A 91 27.27 48.04 -0.69
N HIS A 92 28.55 48.20 -1.00
CA HIS A 92 29.58 47.22 -0.67
C HIS A 92 30.34 47.72 0.56
N VAL A 93 30.10 47.10 1.72
CA VAL A 93 30.70 47.50 3.00
C VAL A 93 32.23 47.55 2.87
N GLY A 94 32.82 48.70 3.22
CA GLY A 94 34.26 48.94 3.13
C GLY A 94 34.83 49.15 1.71
N LYS A 95 34.04 48.97 0.65
CA LYS A 95 34.52 49.04 -0.74
C LYS A 95 33.91 50.17 -1.58
N GLY A 96 32.64 50.54 -1.35
CA GLY A 96 32.00 51.63 -2.10
C GLY A 96 30.57 51.30 -2.57
N TYR A 97 30.18 51.80 -3.74
CA TYR A 97 28.84 51.65 -4.30
C TYR A 97 28.89 51.14 -5.75
N SER A 98 27.88 50.39 -6.17
CA SER A 98 27.72 49.94 -7.56
C SER A 98 26.27 50.11 -8.02
N LEU A 99 26.07 50.49 -9.28
CA LEU A 99 24.75 50.62 -9.88
C LEU A 99 24.49 49.47 -10.85
N ALA A 100 23.51 48.63 -10.53
CA ALA A 100 23.05 47.56 -11.40
C ALA A 100 22.02 48.12 -12.40
N VAL A 101 22.44 48.35 -13.64
CA VAL A 101 21.54 48.76 -14.72
C VAL A 101 20.86 47.51 -15.25
N ALA A 102 19.63 47.26 -14.80
CA ALA A 102 18.87 46.08 -15.21
C ALA A 102 18.59 46.11 -16.72
N ALA A 103 19.26 45.24 -17.47
CA ALA A 103 18.77 44.79 -18.77
C ALA A 103 17.39 44.15 -18.56
N SER A 104 16.35 44.95 -18.77
CA SER A 104 14.95 44.57 -18.58
C SER A 104 14.59 43.47 -19.56
N GLY A 105 14.48 42.22 -19.08
CA GLY A 105 13.96 41.14 -19.91
C GLY A 105 13.95 39.73 -19.32
N GLN A 106 14.91 39.35 -18.46
CA GLN A 106 15.16 37.91 -18.23
C GLN A 106 14.83 37.37 -16.83
N ALA A 107 14.81 38.21 -15.79
CA ALA A 107 14.61 37.77 -14.40
C ALA A 107 13.16 37.36 -14.03
N ASN A 108 12.15 37.70 -14.83
CA ASN A 108 10.74 37.47 -14.49
C ASN A 108 10.14 36.16 -15.07
N ARG A 109 10.86 35.47 -15.97
CA ARG A 109 10.42 34.17 -16.53
C ARG A 109 10.80 32.99 -15.63
N VAL A 110 11.97 33.03 -14.98
CA VAL A 110 12.48 31.92 -14.15
C VAL A 110 11.68 31.78 -12.86
N ARG A 111 11.27 32.88 -12.21
CA ARG A 111 10.43 32.85 -10.99
C ARG A 111 9.01 32.30 -11.23
N LYS A 112 8.38 32.61 -12.38
CA LYS A 112 7.05 32.08 -12.72
C LYS A 112 7.06 30.61 -13.16
N LEU A 113 8.16 30.12 -13.73
CA LEU A 113 8.34 28.70 -14.07
C LEU A 113 8.69 27.85 -12.84
N ALA A 114 9.53 28.37 -11.93
CA ALA A 114 9.85 27.70 -10.66
C ALA A 114 8.62 27.57 -9.73
N ALA A 115 7.76 28.60 -9.66
CA ALA A 115 6.52 28.56 -8.88
C ALA A 115 5.49 27.55 -9.44
N ARG A 116 5.46 27.35 -10.76
CA ARG A 116 4.61 26.32 -11.40
C ARG A 116 5.14 24.90 -11.18
N GLY A 117 6.47 24.72 -11.18
CA GLY A 117 7.10 23.45 -10.83
C GLY A 117 6.85 23.05 -9.37
N ALA A 118 7.00 23.99 -8.43
CA ALA A 118 6.75 23.74 -7.01
C ALA A 118 5.28 23.40 -6.72
N ALA A 119 4.33 24.08 -7.35
CA ALA A 119 2.91 23.77 -7.21
C ALA A 119 2.55 22.38 -7.79
N ALA A 120 3.15 21.99 -8.92
CA ALA A 120 2.94 20.66 -9.50
C ALA A 120 3.51 19.55 -8.60
N VAL A 121 4.69 19.75 -8.02
CA VAL A 121 5.29 18.79 -7.07
C VAL A 121 4.45 18.68 -5.78
N LEU A 122 3.93 19.79 -5.27
CA LEU A 122 3.01 19.79 -4.12
C LEU A 122 1.69 19.08 -4.44
N LEU A 123 1.11 19.32 -5.61
CA LEU A 123 -0.12 18.64 -6.05
C LEU A 123 0.12 17.13 -6.28
N LEU A 124 1.26 16.74 -6.85
CA LEU A 124 1.63 15.33 -7.00
C LEU A 124 1.90 14.67 -5.65
N GLY A 125 2.54 15.37 -4.72
CA GLY A 125 2.76 14.90 -3.36
C GLY A 125 1.45 14.74 -2.58
N LEU A 126 0.52 15.69 -2.71
CA LEU A 126 -0.82 15.61 -2.12
C LEU A 126 -1.68 14.52 -2.77
N ALA A 127 -1.61 14.36 -4.10
CA ALA A 127 -2.29 13.29 -4.80
C ALA A 127 -1.71 11.92 -4.43
N ALA A 128 -0.39 11.81 -4.25
CA ALA A 128 0.25 10.61 -3.75
C ALA A 128 -0.13 10.33 -2.29
N ALA A 129 -0.11 11.34 -1.41
CA ALA A 129 -0.54 11.18 -0.02
C ALA A 129 -2.02 10.81 0.09
N ALA A 130 -2.89 11.44 -0.69
CA ALA A 130 -4.29 11.08 -0.80
C ALA A 130 -4.46 9.67 -1.36
N TYR A 131 -3.69 9.29 -2.39
CA TYR A 131 -3.66 7.91 -2.89
C TYR A 131 -3.20 6.93 -1.82
N TRP A 132 -2.15 7.22 -1.05
CA TRP A 132 -1.71 6.36 0.06
C TRP A 132 -2.71 6.28 1.22
N TRP A 133 -3.54 7.31 1.40
CA TRP A 133 -4.54 7.39 2.48
C TRP A 133 -5.90 6.82 2.06
N LEU A 134 -6.23 6.87 0.77
CA LEU A 134 -7.45 6.34 0.15
C LEU A 134 -7.24 4.95 -0.47
N ALA A 135 -5.99 4.58 -0.79
CA ALA A 135 -5.70 3.24 -1.27
C ALA A 135 -5.99 2.27 -0.12
N PRO A 136 -6.77 1.21 -0.39
CA PRO A 136 -6.96 0.17 0.60
C PRO A 136 -5.59 -0.35 1.02
N PRO A 137 -5.38 -0.67 2.31
CA PRO A 137 -4.12 -1.23 2.77
C PRO A 137 -3.77 -2.39 1.83
N GLN A 138 -2.66 -2.24 1.11
CA GLN A 138 -2.12 -3.30 0.27
C GLN A 138 -1.70 -4.39 1.23
N ARG A 139 -2.61 -5.36 1.43
CA ARG A 139 -2.33 -6.54 2.24
C ARG A 139 -1.07 -7.16 1.65
N PRO A 140 0.02 -7.33 2.43
CA PRO A 140 1.08 -8.21 1.95
C PRO A 140 0.39 -9.52 1.58
N PRO A 141 0.59 -10.07 0.37
CA PRO A 141 -0.06 -11.30 -0.03
C PRO A 141 0.28 -12.35 1.03
N SER A 142 -0.70 -12.70 1.84
CA SER A 142 -0.59 -13.85 2.73
C SER A 142 -0.45 -15.06 1.83
N GLU A 143 0.58 -15.87 2.03
CA GLU A 143 0.80 -17.08 1.24
C GLU A 143 -0.36 -18.09 1.41
N LEU A 144 -1.13 -17.95 2.49
CA LEU A 144 -2.25 -18.81 2.86
C LEU A 144 -3.52 -18.00 3.14
N PRO A 145 -4.72 -18.50 2.77
CA PRO A 145 -6.00 -17.87 3.10
C PRO A 145 -6.18 -17.60 4.59
N ARG A 146 -6.52 -16.37 4.95
CA ARG A 146 -6.87 -15.99 6.33
C ARG A 146 -8.38 -16.08 6.55
N ILE A 147 -8.82 -16.87 7.52
CA ILE A 147 -10.24 -17.13 7.79
C ILE A 147 -10.58 -16.66 9.20
N ALA A 148 -11.63 -15.85 9.35
CA ALA A 148 -12.22 -15.56 10.64
C ALA A 148 -13.61 -16.20 10.73
N VAL A 149 -13.86 -16.91 11.83
CA VAL A 149 -15.17 -17.47 12.17
C VAL A 149 -15.81 -16.57 13.21
N LEU A 150 -16.92 -15.93 12.86
CA LEU A 150 -17.67 -15.05 13.76
C LEU A 150 -18.54 -15.87 14.71
N ALA A 151 -19.00 -15.21 15.76
CA ALA A 151 -20.00 -15.78 16.65
C ALA A 151 -21.28 -16.08 15.86
N PHE A 152 -21.86 -17.26 16.06
CA PHE A 152 -23.11 -17.62 15.40
C PHE A 152 -24.30 -17.01 16.16
N ASP A 153 -25.30 -16.58 15.41
CA ASP A 153 -26.56 -16.10 15.98
C ASP A 153 -27.38 -17.26 16.55
N ASP A 154 -28.17 -16.96 17.58
CA ASP A 154 -29.15 -17.89 18.15
C ASP A 154 -30.57 -17.47 17.79
N LEU A 155 -31.21 -18.24 16.92
CA LEU A 155 -32.59 -18.01 16.45
C LEU A 155 -33.59 -18.98 17.10
N SER A 156 -33.21 -19.62 18.21
CA SER A 156 -34.05 -20.57 18.95
C SER A 156 -35.09 -19.84 19.80
N ALA A 157 -36.28 -20.43 19.97
CA ALA A 157 -37.28 -19.91 20.89
C ALA A 157 -37.02 -20.42 22.33
N GLY A 158 -36.65 -19.53 23.26
CA GLY A 158 -36.48 -19.85 24.68
C GLY A 158 -35.23 -19.25 25.34
N GLU A 159 -35.00 -19.54 26.62
CA GLU A 159 -33.87 -19.00 27.43
C GLU A 159 -32.56 -19.80 27.30
N ASP A 160 -32.41 -20.65 26.27
CA ASP A 160 -31.18 -21.44 26.08
C ASP A 160 -30.07 -20.53 25.48
N ARG A 161 -29.44 -19.73 26.35
CA ARG A 161 -28.56 -18.60 26.02
C ARG A 161 -27.29 -19.02 25.27
N GLY A 162 -27.23 -18.89 23.93
CA GLY A 162 -26.02 -18.61 23.11
C GLY A 162 -24.80 -19.56 23.16
N TRP A 163 -24.65 -20.39 24.18
CA TRP A 163 -23.50 -21.25 24.44
C TRP A 163 -23.33 -22.32 23.36
N LEU A 164 -24.45 -22.80 22.82
CA LEU A 164 -24.45 -23.78 21.73
C LEU A 164 -24.02 -23.12 20.41
N SER A 165 -24.46 -21.88 20.13
CA SER A 165 -24.00 -21.14 18.94
C SER A 165 -22.49 -20.90 19.00
N ASP A 166 -21.99 -20.53 20.17
CA ASP A 166 -20.56 -20.32 20.42
C ASP A 166 -19.77 -21.61 20.28
N GLY A 167 -20.30 -22.72 20.81
CA GLY A 167 -19.68 -24.04 20.69
C GLY A 167 -19.62 -24.53 19.24
N ILE A 168 -20.65 -24.22 18.44
CA ILE A 168 -20.65 -24.54 17.01
C ILE A 168 -19.56 -23.76 16.28
N ALA A 169 -19.54 -22.44 16.44
CA ALA A 169 -18.55 -21.56 15.83
C ALA A 169 -17.12 -21.90 16.28
N GLU A 170 -16.92 -22.18 17.57
CA GLU A 170 -15.62 -22.59 18.12
C GLU A 170 -15.17 -23.96 17.62
N GLY A 171 -16.09 -24.92 17.46
CA GLY A 171 -15.79 -26.22 16.87
C GLY A 171 -15.34 -26.09 15.42
N ILE A 172 -16.05 -25.31 14.61
CA ILE A 172 -15.68 -25.02 13.21
C ILE A 172 -14.32 -24.33 13.16
N LEU A 173 -14.09 -23.31 13.99
CA LEU A 173 -12.81 -22.61 14.10
C LEU A 173 -11.68 -23.58 14.45
N THR A 174 -11.89 -24.43 15.46
CA THR A 174 -10.91 -25.40 15.94
C THR A 174 -10.58 -26.43 14.87
N GLU A 175 -11.57 -26.91 14.14
CA GLU A 175 -11.38 -27.89 13.08
C GLU A 175 -10.68 -27.26 11.87
N LEU A 176 -11.08 -26.05 11.45
CA LEU A 176 -10.37 -25.28 10.42
C LEU A 176 -8.91 -25.03 10.81
N ALA A 177 -8.62 -24.75 12.09
CA ALA A 177 -7.25 -24.50 12.57
C ALA A 177 -6.36 -25.76 12.52
N ARG A 178 -6.92 -26.96 12.34
CA ARG A 178 -6.15 -28.19 12.09
C ARG A 178 -5.58 -28.21 10.67
N TYR A 179 -6.24 -27.55 9.73
CA TYR A 179 -5.77 -27.39 8.36
C TYR A 179 -4.69 -26.32 8.33
N ARG A 180 -3.43 -26.72 8.08
CA ARG A 180 -2.27 -25.82 7.92
C ARG A 180 -2.36 -24.97 6.66
N GLU A 181 -3.30 -25.33 5.79
CA GLU A 181 -3.68 -24.66 4.56
C GLU A 181 -4.36 -23.31 4.82
N PHE A 182 -4.83 -23.05 6.05
CA PHE A 182 -5.53 -21.82 6.42
C PHE A 182 -4.88 -21.15 7.64
N LEU A 183 -4.90 -19.83 7.64
CA LEU A 183 -4.58 -19.01 8.81
C LEU A 183 -5.87 -18.61 9.51
N VAL A 184 -6.19 -19.28 10.61
CA VAL A 184 -7.45 -19.05 11.33
C VAL A 184 -7.27 -17.97 12.40
N ILE A 185 -8.11 -16.94 12.35
CA ILE A 185 -8.11 -15.83 13.33
C ILE A 185 -8.64 -16.32 14.68
N ALA A 186 -7.96 -15.91 15.76
CA ALA A 186 -8.27 -16.34 17.10
C ALA A 186 -9.70 -15.97 17.53
N ARG A 187 -10.36 -16.90 18.24
CA ARG A 187 -11.74 -16.76 18.76
C ARG A 187 -12.01 -15.42 19.44
N ASN A 188 -11.14 -14.98 20.35
CA ASN A 188 -11.36 -13.75 21.12
C ASN A 188 -11.35 -12.49 20.24
N SER A 189 -10.59 -12.50 19.14
CA SER A 189 -10.57 -11.41 18.17
C SER A 189 -11.83 -11.44 17.30
N SER A 190 -12.26 -12.61 16.85
CA SER A 190 -13.46 -12.72 15.99
C SER A 190 -14.77 -12.49 16.76
N PHE A 191 -14.86 -12.94 18.02
CA PHE A 191 -16.10 -12.89 18.79
C PHE A 191 -16.34 -11.52 19.45
N SER A 192 -15.35 -10.61 19.47
CA SER A 192 -15.55 -9.24 19.97
C SER A 192 -16.53 -8.42 19.14
N PHE A 193 -16.80 -8.84 17.90
CA PHE A 193 -17.73 -8.16 16.99
C PHE A 193 -19.20 -8.50 17.23
N ARG A 194 -19.52 -9.47 18.10
CA ARG A 194 -20.91 -9.82 18.44
C ARG A 194 -21.71 -8.64 18.98
N ASP A 195 -21.12 -7.88 19.89
CA ASP A 195 -21.77 -6.78 20.60
C ASP A 195 -21.66 -5.44 19.83
N ASN A 196 -20.96 -5.42 18.71
CA ASN A 196 -20.76 -4.24 17.88
C ASN A 196 -20.90 -4.59 16.38
N PRO A 197 -22.12 -4.92 15.91
CA PRO A 197 -22.34 -5.32 14.53
C PRO A 197 -22.00 -4.15 13.60
N THR A 198 -20.98 -4.37 12.78
CA THR A 198 -20.51 -3.47 11.73
C THR A 198 -20.55 -4.23 10.40
N ASP A 199 -20.38 -3.56 9.27
CA ASP A 199 -20.31 -4.22 7.97
C ASP A 199 -19.24 -5.32 7.95
N VAL A 200 -19.55 -6.46 7.32
CA VAL A 200 -18.65 -7.63 7.27
C VAL A 200 -17.30 -7.31 6.62
N THR A 201 -17.26 -6.33 5.70
CA THR A 201 -16.02 -5.88 5.06
C THR A 201 -15.13 -5.09 6.03
N ASP A 202 -15.73 -4.30 6.93
CA ASP A 202 -15.00 -3.59 7.98
C ASP A 202 -14.43 -4.59 9.00
N ILE A 203 -15.23 -5.59 9.41
CA ILE A 203 -14.79 -6.67 10.29
C ILE A 203 -13.62 -7.44 9.66
N ALA A 204 -13.74 -7.81 8.37
CA ALA A 204 -12.67 -8.49 7.65
C ALA A 204 -11.40 -7.63 7.52
N ALA A 205 -11.54 -6.32 7.33
CA ALA A 205 -10.41 -5.40 7.30
C ALA A 205 -9.71 -5.32 8.67
N GLU A 206 -10.45 -5.21 9.77
CA GLU A 206 -9.92 -5.11 11.12
C GLU A 206 -9.24 -6.41 11.58
N LEU A 207 -9.84 -7.56 11.27
CA LEU A 207 -9.27 -8.88 11.55
C LEU A 207 -8.15 -9.28 10.58
N ASN A 208 -7.98 -8.52 9.51
CA ASN A 208 -7.14 -8.88 8.36
C ASN A 208 -7.50 -10.30 7.86
N ALA A 209 -8.79 -10.57 7.64
CA ALA A 209 -9.29 -11.82 7.13
C ALA A 209 -9.58 -11.72 5.61
N ASP A 210 -9.26 -12.78 4.87
CA ASP A 210 -9.61 -12.91 3.45
C ASP A 210 -11.04 -13.45 3.29
N TYR A 211 -11.45 -14.32 4.22
CA TYR A 211 -12.77 -14.92 4.24
C TYR A 211 -13.37 -14.84 5.64
N ILE A 212 -14.68 -14.58 5.68
CA ILE A 212 -15.48 -14.57 6.90
C ILE A 212 -16.45 -15.74 6.87
N VAL A 213 -16.50 -16.50 7.96
CA VAL A 213 -17.52 -17.52 8.21
C VAL A 213 -18.47 -16.97 9.26
N GLU A 214 -19.74 -16.85 8.90
CA GLU A 214 -20.81 -16.47 9.82
C GLU A 214 -21.96 -17.46 9.71
N GLY A 215 -22.88 -17.40 10.66
CA GLY A 215 -23.98 -18.35 10.67
C GLY A 215 -24.95 -18.12 11.81
N SER A 216 -25.97 -18.96 11.82
CA SER A 216 -26.98 -18.97 12.85
C SER A 216 -27.38 -20.40 13.18
N LYS A 217 -27.82 -20.62 14.41
CA LYS A 217 -28.45 -21.89 14.81
C LYS A 217 -29.88 -21.66 15.29
N GLN A 218 -30.72 -22.65 15.06
CA GLN A 218 -32.07 -22.73 15.58
C GLN A 218 -32.32 -24.13 16.12
N LYS A 219 -32.60 -24.24 17.41
CA LYS A 219 -32.89 -25.50 18.09
C LYS A 219 -34.38 -25.61 18.41
N SER A 220 -34.97 -26.78 18.16
CA SER A 220 -36.33 -27.14 18.56
C SER A 220 -36.36 -28.58 19.08
N GLY A 221 -36.44 -28.74 20.40
CA GLY A 221 -36.22 -30.05 21.04
C GLY A 221 -34.79 -30.54 20.78
N ASP A 222 -34.68 -31.74 20.20
CA ASP A 222 -33.41 -32.35 19.81
C ASP A 222 -33.00 -32.03 18.36
N ARG A 223 -33.87 -31.37 17.59
CA ARG A 223 -33.56 -30.96 16.21
C ARG A 223 -32.81 -29.63 16.21
N LEU A 224 -31.75 -29.59 15.42
CA LEU A 224 -30.87 -28.44 15.25
C LEU A 224 -30.79 -28.09 13.76
N ARG A 225 -31.12 -26.84 13.45
CA ARG A 225 -30.85 -26.22 12.15
C ARG A 225 -29.64 -25.31 12.29
N VAL A 226 -28.65 -25.48 11.42
CA VAL A 226 -27.47 -24.61 11.35
C VAL A 226 -27.38 -24.02 9.94
N THR A 227 -27.37 -22.70 9.85
CA THR A 227 -27.10 -21.98 8.60
C THR A 227 -25.68 -21.46 8.65
N VAL A 228 -24.89 -21.73 7.62
CA VAL A 228 -23.50 -21.26 7.52
C VAL A 228 -23.30 -20.52 6.21
N GLN A 229 -22.53 -19.45 6.28
CA GLN A 229 -22.21 -18.60 5.14
C GLN A 229 -20.70 -18.37 5.09
N LEU A 230 -20.15 -18.39 3.88
CA LEU A 230 -18.78 -18.02 3.57
C LEU A 230 -18.81 -16.74 2.73
N ILE A 231 -18.13 -15.70 3.22
CA ILE A 231 -18.16 -14.35 2.64
C ILE A 231 -16.74 -13.95 2.24
N ASP A 232 -16.59 -13.32 1.06
CA ASP A 232 -15.33 -12.70 0.65
C ASP A 232 -15.12 -11.40 1.43
N GLY A 233 -14.07 -11.36 2.27
CA GLY A 233 -13.80 -10.24 3.15
C GLY A 233 -13.33 -8.96 2.44
N ARG A 234 -13.22 -8.94 1.11
CA ARG A 234 -12.80 -7.75 0.34
C ARG A 234 -13.97 -6.92 -0.16
N ASP A 235 -15.07 -7.58 -0.53
CA ASP A 235 -16.24 -6.93 -1.14
C ASP A 235 -17.57 -7.34 -0.51
N GLY A 236 -17.55 -8.23 0.49
CA GLY A 236 -18.74 -8.66 1.23
C GLY A 236 -19.61 -9.64 0.44
N THR A 237 -19.12 -10.18 -0.68
CA THR A 237 -19.90 -11.11 -1.50
C THR A 237 -20.08 -12.45 -0.78
N HIS A 238 -21.32 -12.95 -0.71
CA HIS A 238 -21.62 -14.30 -0.26
C HIS A 238 -21.14 -15.31 -1.31
N MET A 239 -20.09 -16.06 -0.97
CA MET A 239 -19.51 -17.07 -1.84
C MET A 239 -20.27 -18.39 -1.78
N TRP A 240 -20.77 -18.73 -0.59
CA TRP A 240 -21.51 -19.96 -0.34
C TRP A 240 -22.38 -19.82 0.90
N THR A 241 -23.57 -20.41 0.84
CA THR A 241 -24.51 -20.51 1.95
C THR A 241 -25.10 -21.91 1.94
N GLN A 242 -25.21 -22.54 3.10
CA GLN A 242 -25.85 -23.84 3.25
C GLN A 242 -26.57 -23.95 4.59
N GLU A 243 -27.67 -24.71 4.57
CA GLU A 243 -28.44 -25.07 5.74
C GLU A 243 -28.27 -26.57 6.04
N TYR A 244 -28.09 -26.89 7.31
CA TYR A 244 -27.92 -28.24 7.83
C TYR A 244 -29.01 -28.51 8.86
N ASP A 245 -29.81 -29.56 8.63
CA ASP A 245 -30.86 -30.02 9.54
C ASP A 245 -30.47 -31.38 10.13
N ALA A 246 -30.10 -31.41 11.41
CA ALA A 246 -29.61 -32.60 12.07
C ALA A 246 -30.20 -32.76 13.48
N ASP A 247 -30.05 -33.95 14.05
CA ASP A 247 -30.25 -34.13 15.49
C ASP A 247 -29.02 -33.62 16.26
N ILE A 248 -29.20 -33.12 17.48
CA ILE A 248 -28.12 -32.55 18.29
C ILE A 248 -26.98 -33.54 18.55
N GLY A 249 -27.27 -34.85 18.54
CA GLY A 249 -26.27 -35.91 18.68
C GLY A 249 -25.33 -36.04 17.47
N GLU A 250 -25.73 -35.54 16.30
CA GLU A 250 -24.98 -35.57 15.04
C GLU A 250 -24.20 -34.26 14.80
N LEU A 251 -24.15 -33.37 15.80
CA LEU A 251 -23.56 -32.04 15.65
C LEU A 251 -22.10 -32.07 15.18
N PHE A 252 -21.32 -33.04 15.65
CA PHE A 252 -19.92 -33.18 15.25
C PHE A 252 -19.78 -33.55 13.76
N ASP A 253 -20.68 -34.40 13.24
CA ASP A 253 -20.67 -34.76 11.82
C ASP A 253 -21.02 -33.56 10.94
N VAL A 254 -21.99 -32.76 11.39
CA VAL A 254 -22.36 -31.49 10.74
C VAL A 254 -21.19 -30.50 10.73
N GLN A 255 -20.46 -30.36 11.85
CA GLN A 255 -19.27 -29.50 11.92
C GLN A 255 -18.19 -29.93 10.91
N SER A 256 -17.90 -31.22 10.84
CA SER A 256 -16.92 -31.75 9.88
C SER A 256 -17.37 -31.60 8.43
N GLU A 257 -18.67 -31.70 8.14
CA GLU A 257 -19.20 -31.41 6.81
C GLU A 257 -19.11 -29.91 6.45
N ILE A 258 -19.42 -29.02 7.38
CA ILE A 258 -19.28 -27.57 7.20
C ILE A 258 -17.83 -27.21 6.85
N VAL A 259 -16.87 -27.75 7.61
CA VAL A 259 -15.43 -27.44 7.43
C VAL A 259 -14.92 -27.96 6.08
N ARG A 260 -15.34 -29.16 5.67
CA ARG A 260 -15.04 -29.70 4.32
C ARG A 260 -15.61 -28.82 3.21
N SER A 261 -16.85 -28.37 3.38
CA SER A 261 -17.52 -27.49 2.41
C SER A 261 -16.82 -26.13 2.29
N ILE A 262 -16.49 -25.49 3.40
CA ILE A 262 -15.72 -24.23 3.44
C ILE A 262 -14.39 -24.40 2.71
N SER A 263 -13.66 -25.47 3.02
CA SER A 263 -12.36 -25.76 2.41
C SER A 263 -12.44 -25.92 0.89
N ALA A 264 -13.48 -26.62 0.40
CA ALA A 264 -13.72 -26.81 -1.03
C ALA A 264 -14.05 -25.48 -1.74
N GLN A 265 -14.85 -24.61 -1.12
CA GLN A 265 -15.22 -23.31 -1.69
C GLN A 265 -14.02 -22.36 -1.78
N ILE A 266 -13.22 -22.26 -0.71
CA ILE A 266 -11.99 -21.45 -0.72
C ILE A 266 -11.02 -21.99 -1.77
N GLY A 267 -10.83 -23.31 -1.81
CA GLY A 267 -10.06 -23.95 -2.88
C GLY A 267 -10.54 -23.50 -4.26
N SER A 268 -11.85 -23.54 -4.51
CA SER A 268 -12.41 -23.13 -5.80
C SER A 268 -12.11 -21.68 -6.20
N GLU A 269 -12.23 -20.73 -5.27
CA GLU A 269 -11.95 -19.33 -5.57
C GLU A 269 -10.47 -19.04 -5.77
N LEU A 270 -9.57 -19.78 -5.12
CA LEU A 270 -8.14 -19.66 -5.39
C LEU A 270 -7.78 -19.95 -6.86
N ARG A 271 -8.51 -20.83 -7.57
CA ARG A 271 -8.32 -21.04 -9.03
C ARG A 271 -8.65 -19.82 -9.87
N ARG A 272 -9.66 -19.05 -9.46
CA ARG A 272 -10.22 -17.95 -10.24
C ARG A 272 -9.38 -16.69 -10.10
N ARG A 273 -8.56 -16.59 -9.04
CA ARG A 273 -7.67 -15.45 -8.81
C ARG A 273 -6.32 -15.66 -9.53
N PRO A 274 -5.90 -14.74 -10.41
CA PRO A 274 -4.54 -14.75 -10.93
C PRO A 274 -3.56 -14.46 -9.79
N ALA A 275 -2.77 -15.46 -9.40
CA ALA A 275 -1.81 -15.33 -8.32
C ALA A 275 -0.72 -14.29 -8.62
N GLN A 276 -0.38 -13.47 -7.63
CA GLN A 276 0.76 -12.58 -7.70
C GLN A 276 2.06 -13.38 -7.73
N THR A 277 3.00 -12.93 -8.56
CA THR A 277 4.07 -13.68 -9.25
C THR A 277 5.11 -14.42 -8.38
N GLY A 278 4.98 -14.43 -7.05
CA GLY A 278 5.86 -15.16 -6.12
C GLY A 278 5.19 -16.28 -5.31
N GLY A 279 3.88 -16.20 -5.05
CA GLY A 279 3.13 -17.21 -4.26
C GLY A 279 2.30 -18.16 -5.12
N LYS A 280 2.34 -18.00 -6.45
CA LYS A 280 1.51 -18.78 -7.39
C LYS A 280 1.75 -20.28 -7.29
N ALA A 281 3.00 -20.72 -7.30
CA ALA A 281 3.38 -22.13 -7.24
C ALA A 281 2.76 -22.82 -6.00
N LYS A 282 2.98 -22.24 -4.82
CA LYS A 282 2.47 -22.77 -3.54
C LYS A 282 0.95 -22.73 -3.44
N VAL A 283 0.31 -21.66 -3.93
CA VAL A 283 -1.16 -21.56 -4.01
C VAL A 283 -1.74 -22.59 -4.99
N ASP A 284 -1.12 -22.79 -6.15
CA ASP A 284 -1.52 -23.79 -7.13
C ASP A 284 -1.32 -25.21 -6.57
N ALA A 285 -0.22 -25.47 -5.86
CA ALA A 285 0.04 -26.76 -5.22
C ALA A 285 -0.99 -27.08 -4.12
N LEU A 286 -1.23 -26.12 -3.23
CA LEU A 286 -2.28 -26.21 -2.23
C LEU A 286 -3.65 -26.43 -2.88
N HIS A 287 -3.91 -25.70 -3.95
CA HIS A 287 -5.16 -25.78 -4.68
C HIS A 287 -5.43 -27.19 -5.21
N PHE A 288 -4.48 -27.74 -5.95
CA PHE A 288 -4.58 -29.09 -6.52
C PHE A 288 -4.72 -30.14 -5.42
N TYR A 289 -4.00 -29.99 -4.31
CA TYR A 289 -4.14 -30.88 -3.15
C TYR A 289 -5.56 -30.86 -2.55
N LEU A 290 -6.15 -29.68 -2.33
CA LEU A 290 -7.51 -29.57 -1.80
C LEU A 290 -8.55 -30.21 -2.73
N GLN A 291 -8.38 -30.04 -4.05
CA GLN A 291 -9.22 -30.75 -5.03
C GLN A 291 -9.02 -32.27 -4.97
N GLY A 292 -7.78 -32.71 -4.81
CA GLY A 292 -7.45 -34.12 -4.66
C GLY A 292 -8.16 -34.73 -3.45
N ASN A 293 -8.16 -34.03 -2.32
CA ASN A 293 -8.88 -34.45 -1.10
C ASN A 293 -10.39 -34.52 -1.31
N GLN A 294 -10.97 -33.56 -2.05
CA GLN A 294 -12.38 -33.58 -2.40
C GLN A 294 -12.72 -34.77 -3.31
N ALA A 295 -11.90 -35.06 -4.32
CA ALA A 295 -12.13 -36.24 -5.16
C ALA A 295 -11.93 -37.55 -4.36
N PHE A 296 -10.94 -37.58 -3.48
CA PHE A 296 -10.68 -38.73 -2.64
C PHE A 296 -11.86 -39.06 -1.71
N SER A 297 -12.58 -38.05 -1.18
CA SER A 297 -13.72 -38.29 -0.30
C SER A 297 -14.86 -39.09 -0.93
N ASP A 298 -15.03 -39.03 -2.26
CA ASP A 298 -16.07 -39.79 -2.97
C ASP A 298 -15.84 -41.31 -2.94
N SER A 299 -14.61 -41.76 -2.64
CA SER A 299 -14.25 -43.18 -2.45
C SER A 299 -14.72 -44.10 -3.59
N THR A 300 -14.38 -43.75 -4.84
CA THR A 300 -14.60 -44.60 -6.03
C THR A 300 -13.30 -44.79 -6.82
N PRO A 301 -13.17 -45.83 -7.68
CA PRO A 301 -11.99 -46.01 -8.52
C PRO A 301 -11.72 -44.79 -9.41
N GLU A 302 -12.76 -44.19 -9.97
CA GLU A 302 -12.65 -43.00 -10.81
C GLU A 302 -12.20 -41.77 -10.02
N SER A 303 -12.71 -41.62 -8.79
CA SER A 303 -12.33 -40.51 -7.92
C SER A 303 -10.90 -40.64 -7.41
N TYR A 304 -10.41 -41.86 -7.18
CA TYR A 304 -9.01 -42.13 -6.84
C TYR A 304 -8.04 -41.75 -7.97
N ARG A 305 -8.37 -42.12 -9.23
CA ARG A 305 -7.55 -41.70 -10.39
C ARG A 305 -7.47 -40.19 -10.48
N ARG A 306 -8.62 -39.52 -10.32
CA ARG A 306 -8.68 -38.06 -10.34
C ARG A 306 -7.87 -37.44 -9.20
N ALA A 307 -7.98 -37.97 -7.99
CA ALA A 307 -7.21 -37.50 -6.84
C ALA A 307 -5.70 -37.66 -7.06
N ILE A 308 -5.24 -38.81 -7.57
CA ILE A 308 -3.83 -39.05 -7.91
C ILE A 308 -3.33 -38.02 -8.94
N ASP A 309 -4.09 -37.75 -10.00
CA ASP A 309 -3.70 -36.78 -11.01
C ASP A 309 -3.61 -35.35 -10.44
N LEU A 310 -4.49 -35.02 -9.51
CA LEU A 310 -4.48 -33.74 -8.80
C LEU A 310 -3.30 -33.64 -7.83
N TYR A 311 -3.00 -34.67 -7.05
CA TYR A 311 -1.83 -34.67 -6.17
C TYR A 311 -0.52 -34.59 -6.96
N ARG A 312 -0.43 -35.22 -8.14
CA ARG A 312 0.72 -35.04 -9.05
C ARG A 312 0.84 -33.61 -9.55
N GLN A 313 -0.27 -33.00 -9.98
CA GLN A 313 -0.27 -31.58 -10.36
C GLN A 313 0.13 -30.68 -9.19
N ALA A 314 -0.20 -31.05 -7.94
CA ALA A 314 0.26 -30.32 -6.76
C ALA A 314 1.79 -30.39 -6.60
N ILE A 315 2.39 -31.58 -6.79
CA ILE A 315 3.85 -31.77 -6.77
C ILE A 315 4.52 -30.98 -7.90
N ASP A 316 3.95 -31.02 -9.11
CA ASP A 316 4.50 -30.32 -10.28
C ASP A 316 4.41 -28.79 -10.11
N ALA A 317 3.38 -28.30 -9.42
CA ALA A 317 3.17 -26.87 -9.16
C ALA A 317 4.16 -26.31 -8.14
N ASP A 318 4.42 -27.04 -7.05
CA ASP A 318 5.43 -26.68 -6.04
C ASP A 318 6.10 -27.95 -5.48
N PRO A 319 7.27 -28.33 -6.03
CA PRO A 319 8.02 -29.50 -5.56
C PRO A 319 8.56 -29.38 -4.13
N GLU A 320 8.60 -28.18 -3.56
CA GLU A 320 9.03 -27.93 -2.17
C GLU A 320 7.86 -27.90 -1.19
N ALA A 321 6.61 -27.92 -1.66
CA ALA A 321 5.44 -27.95 -0.80
C ALA A 321 5.09 -29.38 -0.34
N PRO A 322 4.66 -29.57 0.92
CA PRO A 322 4.34 -30.91 1.44
C PRO A 322 3.02 -31.50 0.90
N PHE A 323 2.16 -30.66 0.32
CA PHE A 323 0.76 -30.98 0.01
C PHE A 323 0.58 -32.15 -0.97
N GLY A 324 1.26 -32.09 -2.12
CA GLY A 324 1.11 -33.14 -3.13
C GLY A 324 1.65 -34.48 -2.66
N TYR A 325 2.77 -34.48 -1.94
CA TYR A 325 3.39 -35.67 -1.39
C TYR A 325 2.53 -36.32 -0.28
N SER A 326 1.91 -35.53 0.61
CA SER A 326 1.02 -36.09 1.64
C SER A 326 -0.22 -36.75 1.04
N GLY A 327 -0.85 -36.09 0.06
CA GLY A 327 -2.00 -36.64 -0.66
C GLY A 327 -1.67 -37.96 -1.36
N MET A 328 -0.51 -38.04 -2.02
CA MET A 328 0.00 -39.27 -2.62
C MET A 328 0.22 -40.38 -1.58
N ALA A 329 0.79 -40.06 -0.42
CA ALA A 329 1.00 -41.04 0.64
C ALA A 329 -0.32 -41.61 1.17
N THR A 330 -1.29 -40.74 1.46
CA THR A 330 -2.61 -41.13 1.97
C THR A 330 -3.39 -41.98 0.97
N ILE A 331 -3.42 -41.59 -0.30
CA ILE A 331 -4.18 -42.35 -1.31
C ILE A 331 -3.54 -43.69 -1.63
N ILE A 332 -2.21 -43.78 -1.63
CA ILE A 332 -1.48 -45.05 -1.81
C ILE A 332 -1.75 -45.99 -0.64
N TRP A 333 -1.72 -45.48 0.58
CA TRP A 333 -2.08 -46.28 1.76
C TRP A 333 -3.51 -46.81 1.65
N SER A 334 -4.47 -45.96 1.27
CA SER A 334 -5.87 -46.35 1.14
C SER A 334 -6.09 -47.37 0.01
N ASP A 335 -5.47 -47.16 -1.16
CA ASP A 335 -5.52 -48.09 -2.29
C ASP A 335 -4.87 -49.44 -1.95
N SER A 336 -3.95 -49.51 -0.98
CA SER A 336 -3.35 -50.77 -0.53
C SER A 336 -4.35 -51.75 0.09
N PHE A 337 -5.52 -51.27 0.54
CA PHE A 337 -6.61 -52.10 1.03
C PHE A 337 -7.66 -52.38 -0.05
N GLN A 338 -7.90 -51.39 -0.93
CA GLN A 338 -8.97 -51.45 -1.93
C GLN A 338 -8.55 -52.13 -3.24
N GLY A 339 -7.29 -51.95 -3.65
CA GLY A 339 -6.72 -52.49 -4.88
C GLY A 339 -7.40 -51.96 -6.15
N TRP A 340 -7.79 -50.68 -6.19
CA TRP A 340 -8.51 -50.11 -7.33
C TRP A 340 -7.59 -49.54 -8.41
N ILE A 341 -6.46 -48.96 -8.00
CA ILE A 341 -5.53 -48.28 -8.91
C ILE A 341 -4.30 -49.14 -9.17
N TYR A 342 -3.70 -49.69 -8.12
CA TYR A 342 -2.45 -50.43 -8.17
C TYR A 342 -2.64 -51.91 -7.86
N ALA A 343 -3.72 -52.52 -8.39
CA ALA A 343 -4.09 -53.92 -8.14
C ALA A 343 -2.96 -54.93 -8.44
N ASP A 344 -2.14 -54.64 -9.45
CA ASP A 344 -1.04 -55.50 -9.90
C ASP A 344 0.26 -55.31 -9.09
N VAL A 345 0.31 -54.35 -8.16
CA VAL A 345 1.48 -54.05 -7.34
C VAL A 345 1.35 -54.77 -5.99
N PRO A 346 2.35 -55.56 -5.56
CA PRO A 346 2.33 -56.17 -4.23
C PRO A 346 2.16 -55.11 -3.13
N ARG A 347 1.30 -55.39 -2.14
CA ARG A 347 0.96 -54.45 -1.05
C ARG A 347 2.21 -53.88 -0.36
N ASP A 348 3.21 -54.71 -0.08
CA ASP A 348 4.44 -54.27 0.60
C ASP A 348 5.25 -53.27 -0.26
N GLU A 349 5.27 -53.47 -1.58
CA GLU A 349 5.91 -52.53 -2.51
C GLU A 349 5.12 -51.23 -2.61
N LEU A 350 3.79 -51.31 -2.61
CA LEU A 350 2.90 -50.16 -2.66
C LEU A 350 3.02 -49.31 -1.39
N LEU A 351 3.03 -49.93 -0.21
CA LEU A 351 3.25 -49.24 1.07
C LEU A 351 4.63 -48.61 1.14
N LYS A 352 5.68 -49.25 0.59
CA LYS A 352 7.01 -48.65 0.49
C LYS A 352 6.99 -47.36 -0.35
N ARG A 353 6.29 -47.36 -1.50
CA ARG A 353 6.11 -46.14 -2.31
C ARG A 353 5.35 -45.07 -1.53
N GLY A 354 4.30 -45.45 -0.79
CA GLY A 354 3.57 -44.54 0.09
C GLY A 354 4.49 -43.91 1.14
N ALA A 355 5.38 -44.70 1.75
CA ALA A 355 6.35 -44.22 2.74
C ALA A 355 7.33 -43.21 2.14
N GLU A 356 7.80 -43.44 0.91
CA GLU A 356 8.67 -42.50 0.20
C GLU A 356 7.97 -41.13 0.00
N TYR A 357 6.69 -41.13 -0.35
CA TYR A 357 5.89 -39.90 -0.42
C TYR A 357 5.67 -39.24 0.96
N ALA A 358 5.42 -40.02 2.01
CA ALA A 358 5.28 -39.49 3.36
C ALA A 358 6.58 -38.83 3.86
N GLU A 359 7.73 -39.46 3.63
CA GLU A 359 9.03 -38.91 3.98
C GLU A 359 9.38 -37.66 3.15
N ALA A 360 9.01 -37.62 1.86
CA ALA A 360 9.15 -36.41 1.06
C ALA A 360 8.30 -35.25 1.60
N ALA A 361 7.07 -35.52 2.04
CA ALA A 361 6.21 -34.52 2.68
C ALA A 361 6.80 -34.01 4.00
N ILE A 362 7.37 -34.89 4.83
CA ILE A 362 8.03 -34.52 6.10
C ILE A 362 9.32 -33.73 5.84
N ALA A 363 10.08 -34.09 4.80
CA ALA A 363 11.29 -33.35 4.44
C ALA A 363 10.97 -31.92 3.96
N ALA A 364 9.84 -31.74 3.28
CA ALA A 364 9.32 -30.44 2.86
C ALA A 364 8.82 -29.61 4.05
N ASP A 365 8.05 -30.21 4.97
CA ASP A 365 7.59 -29.57 6.20
C ASP A 365 7.48 -30.59 7.36
N PRO A 366 8.45 -30.60 8.30
CA PRO A 366 8.45 -31.55 9.41
C PRO A 366 7.25 -31.42 10.36
N ASP A 367 6.63 -30.24 10.43
CA ASP A 367 5.50 -29.92 11.31
C ASP A 367 4.13 -30.11 10.62
N TYR A 368 4.12 -30.58 9.36
CA TYR A 368 2.90 -30.80 8.60
C TYR A 368 2.17 -32.06 9.05
N TYR A 369 1.00 -31.87 9.68
CA TYR A 369 0.27 -32.93 10.37
C TYR A 369 -0.15 -34.09 9.43
N ALA A 370 -0.56 -33.79 8.19
CA ALA A 370 -1.02 -34.81 7.26
C ALA A 370 0.12 -35.75 6.83
N ALA A 371 1.35 -35.25 6.77
CA ALA A 371 2.54 -36.07 6.53
C ALA A 371 2.85 -37.01 7.71
N GLN A 372 2.68 -36.52 8.94
CA GLN A 372 2.85 -37.34 10.15
C GLN A 372 1.77 -38.42 10.27
N ILE A 373 0.52 -38.11 9.93
CA ILE A 373 -0.58 -39.08 9.86
C ILE A 373 -0.27 -40.15 8.82
N ALA A 374 0.06 -39.74 7.58
CA ALA A 374 0.38 -40.69 6.52
C ALA A 374 1.54 -41.62 6.91
N ARG A 375 2.58 -41.10 7.57
CA ARG A 375 3.67 -41.94 8.09
C ARG A 375 3.17 -42.94 9.15
N GLY A 376 2.34 -42.50 10.08
CA GLY A 376 1.73 -43.37 11.09
C GLY A 376 0.92 -44.50 10.46
N ASP A 377 0.07 -44.16 9.49
CA ASP A 377 -0.81 -45.09 8.79
C ASP A 377 -0.03 -46.14 7.99
N ILE A 378 1.08 -45.74 7.34
CA ILE A 378 1.91 -46.66 6.53
C ILE A 378 2.73 -47.63 7.39
N HIS A 379 3.07 -47.26 8.63
CA HIS A 379 3.87 -48.09 9.54
C HIS A 379 3.06 -48.85 10.60
N ALA A 380 1.74 -48.68 10.64
CA ALA A 380 0.81 -49.43 11.49
C ALA A 380 0.45 -50.78 10.85
#